data_AF-A0A4Q1FK26-F1
#
_entry.id   AF-A0A4Q1FK26-F1
#
_cell.length_a   1.000
_cell.length_b   1.000
_cell.length_c   1.000
_cell.angle_alpha   90.00
_cell.angle_beta   90.00
_cell.angle_gamma   90.00
#
_symmetry.space_group_name_H-M   'P 1'
#
loop_
_entity.id
_entity.type
_entity.pdbx_description
1 polymer ?
#
loop_
_entity_poly.entity_id
_entity_poly.type
_entity_poly.pdbx_seq_one_letter_code
_entity_poly.pdbx_strand_id
1 'polypeptide(L)'
;MGRREFILKNVLPFHAGWTLLVIIPTMALYGTLYYFLFDFSVSLMTIFTLLYFGSCYLILKAISVKMTIWFDDHYLYLKKNNNRYVKYLKTDIIGFYSYDYETKSPQLRNSKIYFKICLKNKQNIDLHDVEYRSRYDEDKGTELRRFLKKAQKELQFSPMKRKNKFQNIYWYSNGHQVQNNIDHMNHDKLINPVNK
;
A
#
# COMPACT_ATOMS: atom_id res chain seq x y z
N MET A 1 19.89 -2.05 22.30
CA MET A 1 19.06 -3.01 21.54
C MET A 1 19.62 -3.11 20.13
N GLY A 2 19.83 -4.31 19.58
CA GLY A 2 20.40 -4.46 18.23
C GLY A 2 19.49 -3.89 17.13
N ARG A 3 20.10 -3.25 16.12
CA ARG A 3 19.43 -2.72 14.93
C ARG A 3 18.66 -3.85 14.22
N ARG A 4 17.33 -3.83 14.30
CA ARG A 4 16.48 -4.77 13.56
C ARG A 4 15.87 -4.07 12.36
N GLU A 5 16.26 -4.53 11.18
CA GLU A 5 15.71 -4.08 9.92
C GLU A 5 14.60 -5.01 9.46
N PHE A 6 13.53 -4.42 8.92
CA PHE A 6 12.44 -5.12 8.24
C PHE A 6 12.62 -4.91 6.73
N ILE A 7 12.47 -5.97 5.96
CA ILE A 7 12.77 -5.95 4.53
C ILE A 7 11.52 -6.34 3.76
N LEU A 8 10.84 -5.34 3.25
CA LEU A 8 9.67 -5.52 2.42
C LEU A 8 10.10 -5.54 0.94
N LYS A 9 9.82 -6.63 0.24
CA LYS A 9 10.11 -6.79 -1.19
C LYS A 9 8.89 -6.46 -2.04
N ASN A 10 9.11 -6.02 -3.28
CA ASN A 10 8.07 -5.75 -4.27
C ASN A 10 7.06 -4.70 -3.80
N VAL A 11 7.57 -3.62 -3.22
CA VAL A 11 6.76 -2.52 -2.69
C VAL A 11 6.63 -1.42 -3.73
N LEU A 12 5.43 -0.88 -3.92
CA LEU A 12 5.20 0.41 -4.57
C LEU A 12 5.21 1.49 -3.49
N PRO A 13 6.23 2.38 -3.48
CA PRO A 13 6.39 3.39 -2.44
C PRO A 13 5.65 4.69 -2.82
N PHE A 14 4.44 4.57 -3.36
CA PHE A 14 3.59 5.65 -3.86
C PHE A 14 2.12 5.27 -3.73
N HIS A 15 1.23 6.26 -3.77
CA HIS A 15 -0.20 6.04 -3.58
C HIS A 15 -0.79 5.12 -4.64
N ALA A 16 -1.60 4.14 -4.24
CA ALA A 16 -2.16 3.12 -5.14
C ALA A 16 -2.83 3.67 -6.42
N GLY A 17 -3.48 4.83 -6.34
CA GLY A 17 -4.09 5.48 -7.51
C GLY A 17 -3.11 5.83 -8.64
N TRP A 18 -1.82 5.99 -8.36
CA TRP A 18 -0.79 6.26 -9.37
C TRP A 18 -0.54 5.07 -10.29
N THR A 19 -0.96 3.86 -9.90
CA THR A 19 -0.93 2.70 -10.81
C THR A 19 -1.78 2.92 -12.07
N LEU A 20 -2.78 3.81 -12.02
CA LEU A 20 -3.57 4.21 -13.19
C LEU A 20 -2.71 4.83 -14.31
N LEU A 21 -1.59 5.47 -13.97
CA LEU A 21 -0.64 6.00 -14.95
C LEU A 21 0.10 4.90 -15.73
N VAL A 22 0.08 3.66 -15.26
CA VAL A 22 0.56 2.49 -16.01
C VAL A 22 -0.60 1.85 -16.75
N ILE A 23 -1.73 1.65 -16.07
CA ILE A 23 -2.90 0.93 -16.59
C ILE A 23 -3.48 1.64 -17.82
N ILE A 24 -3.76 2.95 -17.74
CA ILE A 24 -4.45 3.69 -18.81
C ILE A 24 -3.62 3.75 -20.10
N PRO A 25 -2.32 4.15 -20.08
CA PRO A 25 -1.52 4.18 -21.30
C PRO A 25 -1.29 2.80 -21.90
N THR A 26 -1.11 1.77 -21.06
CA THR A 26 -0.95 0.39 -21.54
C THR A 26 -2.23 -0.09 -22.21
N MET A 27 -3.40 0.22 -21.64
CA MET A 27 -4.70 -0.11 -22.24
C MET A 27 -4.88 0.59 -23.59
N ALA A 28 -4.56 1.89 -23.66
CA ALA A 28 -4.63 2.65 -24.91
C ALA A 28 -3.71 2.04 -25.98
N LEU A 29 -2.47 1.70 -25.63
CA LEU A 29 -1.51 1.08 -26.55
C LEU A 29 -2.03 -0.24 -27.12
N TYR A 30 -2.45 -1.18 -26.27
CA TYR A 30 -2.96 -2.48 -26.74
C TYR A 30 -4.27 -2.36 -27.50
N GLY A 31 -5.17 -1.45 -27.08
CA GLY A 31 -6.42 -1.18 -27.78
C GLY A 31 -6.19 -0.61 -29.17
N THR A 32 -5.29 0.36 -29.31
CA THR A 32 -4.92 0.96 -30.59
C THR A 32 -4.21 -0.06 -31.49
N LEU A 33 -3.25 -0.82 -30.96
CA LEU A 33 -2.57 -1.87 -31.72
C LEU A 33 -3.55 -2.92 -32.24
N TYR A 34 -4.49 -3.37 -31.40
CA TYR A 34 -5.50 -4.33 -31.82
C TYR A 34 -6.37 -3.77 -32.95
N TYR A 35 -6.86 -2.54 -32.79
CA TYR A 35 -7.72 -1.88 -33.78
C TYR A 35 -7.04 -1.69 -35.15
N PHE A 36 -5.74 -1.38 -35.18
CA PHE A 36 -5.01 -1.19 -36.43
C PHE A 36 -4.57 -2.49 -37.11
N LEU A 37 -4.33 -3.56 -36.34
CA LEU A 37 -3.75 -4.80 -36.86
C LEU A 37 -4.79 -5.84 -37.26
N PHE A 38 -6.01 -5.79 -36.71
CA PHE A 38 -6.97 -6.87 -36.85
C PHE A 38 -8.40 -6.37 -37.05
N ASP A 39 -9.17 -7.10 -37.84
CA ASP A 39 -10.62 -7.06 -37.79
C ASP A 39 -11.14 -7.63 -36.46
N PHE A 40 -12.38 -7.27 -36.11
CA PHE A 40 -12.95 -7.68 -34.84
C PHE A 40 -12.99 -9.21 -34.69
N SER A 41 -12.17 -9.73 -33.78
CA SER A 41 -12.08 -11.13 -33.42
C SER A 41 -11.96 -11.30 -31.90
N VAL A 42 -12.96 -11.95 -31.30
CA VAL A 42 -13.03 -12.15 -29.85
C VAL A 42 -11.84 -12.95 -29.31
N SER A 43 -11.32 -13.92 -30.09
CA SER A 43 -10.16 -14.72 -29.69
C SER A 43 -8.89 -13.86 -29.62
N LEU A 44 -8.65 -13.01 -30.63
CA LEU A 44 -7.52 -12.09 -30.63
C LEU A 44 -7.66 -11.01 -29.55
N MET A 45 -8.87 -10.50 -29.33
CA MET A 45 -9.14 -9.55 -28.24
C MET A 45 -8.79 -10.13 -26.87
N THR A 46 -9.10 -11.42 -26.65
CA THR A 46 -8.75 -12.13 -25.41
C THR A 46 -7.23 -12.22 -25.25
N ILE A 47 -6.50 -12.57 -26.31
CA ILE A 47 -5.03 -12.63 -26.30
C ILE A 47 -4.44 -11.25 -25.99
N PHE A 48 -4.91 -10.19 -26.65
CA PHE A 48 -4.47 -8.82 -26.41
C PHE A 48 -4.76 -8.36 -24.99
N THR A 49 -5.91 -8.75 -24.43
CA THR A 49 -6.26 -8.46 -23.04
C THR A 49 -5.29 -9.14 -22.06
N LEU A 50 -4.92 -10.40 -22.32
CA LEU A 50 -3.92 -11.12 -21.51
C LEU A 50 -2.54 -10.47 -21.60
N LEU A 51 -2.11 -10.07 -22.80
CA LEU A 51 -0.85 -9.35 -23.00
C LEU A 51 -0.87 -8.00 -22.28
N TYR A 52 -1.97 -7.27 -22.35
CA TYR A 52 -2.17 -6.02 -21.61
C TYR A 52 -2.00 -6.21 -20.10
N PHE A 53 -2.67 -7.19 -19.50
CA PHE A 53 -2.53 -7.47 -18.06
C PHE A 53 -1.12 -7.93 -17.70
N GLY A 54 -0.51 -8.78 -18.53
CA GLY A 54 0.86 -9.23 -18.37
C GLY A 54 1.84 -8.06 -18.37
N SER A 55 1.72 -7.14 -19.33
CA SER A 55 2.55 -5.94 -19.44
C SER A 55 2.37 -4.98 -18.27
N CYS A 56 1.13 -4.73 -17.84
CA CYS A 56 0.87 -3.93 -16.63
C CYS A 56 1.58 -4.52 -15.42
N TYR A 57 1.45 -5.84 -15.21
CA TYR A 57 2.12 -6.53 -14.13
C TYR A 57 3.64 -6.41 -14.22
N LEU A 58 4.23 -6.65 -15.39
CA LEU A 58 5.68 -6.56 -15.61
C LEU A 58 6.21 -5.13 -15.35
N ILE A 59 5.50 -4.11 -15.81
CA ILE A 59 5.88 -2.70 -15.58
C ILE A 59 5.80 -2.37 -14.08
N LEU A 60 4.69 -2.70 -13.41
CA LEU A 60 4.54 -2.48 -11.98
C LEU A 60 5.59 -3.23 -11.16
N LYS A 61 5.94 -4.45 -11.59
CA LYS A 61 7.01 -5.25 -10.98
C LYS A 61 8.38 -4.63 -11.19
N ALA A 62 8.66 -4.09 -12.39
CA ALA A 62 9.94 -3.45 -12.71
C ALA A 62 10.17 -2.16 -11.92
N ILE A 63 9.12 -1.36 -11.67
CA ILE A 63 9.22 -0.14 -10.85
C ILE A 63 9.10 -0.41 -9.33
N SER A 64 8.81 -1.65 -8.94
CA SER A 64 8.74 -2.05 -7.54
C SER A 64 10.12 -1.99 -6.89
N VAL A 65 10.14 -1.71 -5.58
CA VAL A 65 11.40 -1.57 -4.84
C VAL A 65 11.45 -2.50 -3.63
N LYS A 66 12.66 -2.77 -3.18
CA LYS A 66 12.94 -3.30 -1.85
C LYS A 66 12.93 -2.15 -0.85
N MET A 67 12.04 -2.19 0.13
CA MET A 67 11.99 -1.24 1.23
C MET A 67 12.62 -1.84 2.48
N THR A 68 13.71 -1.23 2.94
CA THR A 68 14.30 -1.54 4.25
C THR A 68 13.83 -0.50 5.25
N ILE A 69 13.25 -0.97 6.36
CA ILE A 69 12.64 -0.13 7.40
C ILE A 69 13.26 -0.48 8.74
N TRP A 70 13.63 0.52 9.53
CA TRP A 70 14.05 0.31 10.92
C TRP A 70 13.77 1.53 11.78
N PHE A 71 13.81 1.33 13.09
CA PHE A 71 13.53 2.37 14.09
C PHE A 71 14.74 2.49 15.03
N ASP A 72 15.11 3.72 15.38
CA ASP A 72 15.90 4.01 16.59
C ASP A 72 15.01 4.69 17.63
N ASP A 73 15.59 5.32 18.66
CA ASP A 73 14.82 5.98 19.72
C ASP A 73 13.93 7.13 19.19
N HIS A 74 14.37 7.88 18.18
CA HIS A 74 13.74 9.14 17.74
C HIS A 74 13.17 9.10 16.31
N TYR A 75 13.67 8.20 15.46
CA TYR A 75 13.45 8.21 14.02
C TYR A 75 12.93 6.87 13.49
N LEU A 76 12.12 6.97 12.45
CA LEU A 76 11.84 5.93 11.48
C LEU A 76 12.76 6.15 10.27
N TYR A 77 13.51 5.12 9.90
CA TYR A 77 14.37 5.14 8.72
C TYR A 77 13.79 4.27 7.62
N LEU A 78 13.82 4.81 6.40
CA LEU A 78 13.39 4.14 5.19
C LEU A 78 14.51 4.18 4.15
N LYS A 79 14.79 3.03 3.56
CA LYS A 79 15.73 2.89 2.45
C LYS A 79 15.05 2.18 1.29
N LYS A 80 15.04 2.86 0.13
CA LYS A 80 14.57 2.34 -1.17
C LYS A 80 15.75 1.67 -1.87
N ASN A 81 15.67 0.37 -2.14
CA ASN A 81 16.75 -0.42 -2.74
C ASN A 81 18.09 -0.20 -2.02
N ASN A 82 19.15 0.13 -2.75
CA ASN A 82 20.48 0.40 -2.20
C ASN A 82 20.76 1.90 -1.98
N ASN A 83 19.73 2.74 -2.01
CA ASN A 83 19.86 4.19 -1.82
C ASN A 83 20.18 4.55 -0.35
N ARG A 84 20.41 5.85 -0.10
CA ARG A 84 20.60 6.39 1.25
C ARG A 84 19.31 6.28 2.07
N TYR A 85 19.46 6.17 3.39
CA TYR A 85 18.33 6.22 4.31
C TYR A 85 17.74 7.62 4.33
N VAL A 86 16.41 7.68 4.25
CA VAL A 86 15.62 8.86 4.60
C VAL A 86 15.09 8.64 6.02
N LYS A 87 15.27 9.64 6.88
CA LYS A 87 14.82 9.60 8.27
C LYS A 87 13.59 10.47 8.48
N TYR A 88 12.66 10.00 9.30
CA TYR A 88 11.45 10.69 9.69
C TYR A 88 11.38 10.71 11.21
N LEU A 89 11.16 11.87 11.83
CA LEU A 89 10.96 11.95 13.27
C LEU A 89 9.69 11.18 13.65
N LYS A 90 9.78 10.32 14.65
CA LYS A 90 8.62 9.57 15.16
C LYS A 90 7.51 10.50 15.65
N THR A 91 7.89 11.64 16.24
CA THR A 91 6.97 12.68 16.71
C THR A 91 6.18 13.35 15.60
N ASP A 92 6.62 13.23 14.34
CA ASP A 92 5.92 13.79 13.18
C ASP A 92 4.95 12.80 12.56
N ILE A 93 4.98 11.53 12.97
CA ILE A 93 4.04 10.52 12.53
C ILE A 93 2.78 10.67 13.39
N ILE A 94 1.64 10.95 12.74
CA ILE A 94 0.34 11.12 13.42
C ILE A 94 -0.44 9.80 13.54
N GLY A 95 -0.08 8.83 12.72
CA GLY A 95 -0.65 7.51 12.70
C GLY A 95 -0.40 6.81 11.38
N PHE A 96 -0.91 5.60 11.24
CA PHE A 96 -0.84 4.87 9.99
C PHE A 96 -2.06 3.99 9.76
N TYR A 97 -2.38 3.77 8.48
CA TYR A 97 -3.31 2.71 8.09
C TYR A 97 -2.55 1.44 7.78
N SER A 98 -3.06 0.32 8.27
CA SER A 98 -2.54 -1.02 7.96
C SER A 98 -3.67 -2.04 7.97
N TYR A 99 -3.47 -3.18 7.29
CA TYR A 99 -4.24 -4.38 7.63
C TYR A 99 -3.95 -4.79 9.07
N ASP A 100 -4.94 -5.36 9.73
CA ASP A 100 -4.73 -6.12 10.95
C ASP A 100 -4.19 -7.52 10.59
N TYR A 101 -2.86 -7.62 10.65
CA TYR A 101 -2.09 -8.84 10.41
C TYR A 101 -2.14 -9.83 11.59
N GLU A 102 -2.82 -9.50 12.69
CA GLU A 102 -3.00 -10.38 13.85
C GLU A 102 -4.31 -11.17 13.82
N THR A 103 -5.21 -10.85 12.89
CA THR A 103 -6.49 -11.54 12.76
C THR A 103 -6.31 -13.06 12.62
N LYS A 104 -7.10 -13.80 13.40
CA LYS A 104 -7.19 -15.26 13.31
C LYS A 104 -8.25 -15.73 12.33
N SER A 105 -9.09 -14.81 11.82
CA SER A 105 -10.17 -15.16 10.90
C SER A 105 -9.58 -15.50 9.51
N PRO A 106 -9.77 -16.72 8.99
CA PRO A 106 -9.19 -17.13 7.71
C PRO A 106 -9.62 -16.24 6.55
N GLN A 107 -10.86 -15.74 6.58
CA GLN A 107 -11.42 -14.87 5.53
C GLN A 107 -10.83 -13.47 5.49
N LEU A 108 -10.26 -13.01 6.61
CA LEU A 108 -9.69 -11.66 6.76
C LEU A 108 -8.16 -11.69 6.82
N ARG A 109 -7.56 -12.88 6.90
CA ARG A 109 -6.11 -13.07 6.99
C ARG A 109 -5.47 -12.62 5.68
N ASN A 110 -4.51 -11.70 5.77
CA ASN A 110 -3.89 -11.10 4.60
C ASN A 110 -2.36 -11.05 4.74
N SER A 111 -1.64 -11.37 3.66
CA SER A 111 -0.18 -11.27 3.57
C SER A 111 0.27 -10.18 2.59
N LYS A 112 -0.67 -9.33 2.14
CA LYS A 112 -0.40 -8.17 1.29
C LYS A 112 0.16 -7.02 2.11
N ILE A 113 1.16 -6.35 1.55
CA ILE A 113 1.75 -5.13 2.12
C ILE A 113 0.76 -3.98 1.93
N TYR A 114 0.33 -3.36 3.03
CA TYR A 114 -0.40 -2.11 3.00
C TYR A 114 -0.06 -1.30 4.25
N PHE A 115 0.76 -0.26 4.08
CA PHE A 115 0.99 0.75 5.08
C PHE A 115 0.84 2.13 4.45
N LYS A 116 0.01 2.98 5.05
CA LYS A 116 -0.02 4.42 4.74
C LYS A 116 0.30 5.18 6.01
N ILE A 117 1.55 5.61 6.15
CA ILE A 117 2.04 6.36 7.31
C ILE A 117 1.77 7.83 7.06
N CYS A 118 0.96 8.45 7.91
CA CYS A 118 0.59 9.85 7.80
C CYS A 118 1.54 10.70 8.65
N LEU A 119 2.02 11.81 8.08
CA LEU A 119 2.87 12.79 8.75
C LEU A 119 2.10 14.08 9.04
N LYS A 120 2.52 14.85 10.05
CA LYS A 120 1.93 16.14 10.44
C LYS A 120 1.87 17.16 9.30
N ASN A 121 2.86 17.13 8.40
CA ASN A 121 2.95 18.02 7.24
C ASN A 121 2.01 17.61 6.08
N LYS A 122 1.03 16.74 6.33
CA LYS A 122 0.09 16.17 5.33
C LYS A 122 0.74 15.30 4.26
N GLN A 123 2.03 15.02 4.35
CA GLN A 123 2.67 14.03 3.49
C GLN A 123 2.36 12.62 3.99
N ASN A 124 2.31 11.68 3.06
CA ASN A 124 2.11 10.26 3.36
C ASN A 124 3.28 9.44 2.84
N ILE A 125 3.65 8.41 3.58
CA ILE A 125 4.52 7.35 3.10
C ILE A 125 3.62 6.16 2.81
N ASP A 126 3.37 5.93 1.53
CA ASP A 126 2.58 4.80 1.04
C ASP A 126 3.49 3.61 0.74
N LEU A 127 3.11 2.42 1.20
CA LEU A 127 3.76 1.15 0.93
C LEU A 127 2.68 0.14 0.54
N HIS A 128 2.68 -0.25 -0.74
CA HIS A 128 1.72 -1.22 -1.27
C HIS A 128 2.43 -2.41 -1.90
N ASP A 129 1.79 -3.58 -1.81
CA ASP A 129 2.22 -4.76 -2.53
C ASP A 129 2.00 -4.62 -4.04
N VAL A 130 2.99 -4.98 -4.84
CA VAL A 130 2.76 -5.26 -6.27
C VAL A 130 2.16 -6.65 -6.46
N GLU A 131 2.55 -7.61 -5.63
CA GLU A 131 2.19 -8.99 -5.88
C GLU A 131 0.77 -9.27 -5.41
N TYR A 132 -0.07 -9.66 -6.37
CA TYR A 132 -1.32 -10.32 -6.07
C TYR A 132 -1.06 -11.83 -5.92
N ARG A 133 -0.90 -12.30 -4.67
CA ARG A 133 -1.01 -13.74 -4.36
C ARG A 133 -2.42 -14.04 -3.90
N SER A 134 -3.06 -15.04 -4.51
CA SER A 134 -4.39 -15.53 -4.11
C SER A 134 -4.33 -16.36 -2.83
N ARG A 135 -3.18 -16.96 -2.52
CA ARG A 135 -2.94 -17.72 -1.31
C ARG A 135 -2.18 -16.90 -0.28
N TYR A 136 -2.52 -17.11 0.99
CA TYR A 136 -1.82 -16.50 2.10
C TYR A 136 -0.40 -17.06 2.22
N ASP A 137 0.58 -16.16 2.34
CA ASP A 137 1.99 -16.47 2.55
C ASP A 137 2.32 -16.37 4.05
N GLU A 138 2.63 -17.51 4.68
CA GLU A 138 2.89 -17.62 6.12
C GLU A 138 4.11 -16.83 6.59
N ASP A 139 5.20 -16.87 5.81
CA ASP A 139 6.44 -16.19 6.15
C ASP A 139 6.28 -14.68 6.03
N LYS A 140 5.73 -14.22 4.91
CA LYS A 140 5.44 -12.80 4.66
C LYS A 140 4.44 -12.27 5.68
N GLY A 141 3.37 -13.00 5.95
CA GLY A 141 2.38 -12.63 6.95
C GLY A 141 2.96 -12.55 8.36
N THR A 142 3.86 -13.46 8.70
CA THR A 142 4.58 -13.43 9.99
C THR A 142 5.49 -12.22 10.10
N GLU A 143 6.23 -11.87 9.04
CA GLU A 143 7.08 -10.68 9.00
C GLU A 143 6.25 -9.39 9.14
N LEU A 144 5.13 -9.28 8.40
CA LEU A 144 4.22 -8.14 8.47
C LEU A 144 3.60 -7.98 9.85
N ARG A 145 3.20 -9.08 10.49
CA ARG A 145 2.73 -9.07 11.88
C ARG A 145 3.80 -8.58 12.85
N ARG A 146 5.05 -9.05 12.71
CA ARG A 146 6.16 -8.58 13.55
C ARG A 146 6.44 -7.10 13.34
N PHE A 147 6.41 -6.64 12.09
CA PHE A 147 6.59 -5.23 11.75
C PHE A 147 5.48 -4.37 12.35
N LEU A 148 4.21 -4.77 12.21
CA LEU A 148 3.07 -4.06 12.80
C LEU A 148 3.23 -3.91 14.32
N LYS A 149 3.52 -5.00 15.04
CA LYS A 149 3.76 -4.95 16.49
C LYS A 149 4.91 -4.03 16.88
N LYS A 150 6.00 -4.08 16.11
CA LYS A 150 7.14 -3.21 16.35
C LYS A 150 6.76 -1.75 16.11
N ALA A 151 6.08 -1.42 15.02
CA ALA A 151 5.61 -0.07 14.73
C ALA A 151 4.66 0.44 15.83
N GLN A 152 3.71 -0.38 16.30
CA GLN A 152 2.84 -0.04 17.43
C GLN A 152 3.64 0.28 18.69
N LYS A 153 4.63 -0.54 19.03
CA LYS A 153 5.48 -0.33 20.21
C LYS A 153 6.36 0.92 20.08
N GLU A 154 7.03 1.08 18.95
CA GLU A 154 7.98 2.18 18.69
C GLU A 154 7.29 3.55 18.58
N LEU A 155 6.03 3.57 18.12
CA LEU A 155 5.23 4.78 17.97
C LEU A 155 4.21 4.96 19.11
N GLN A 156 4.08 3.98 20.01
CA GLN A 156 3.07 3.94 21.07
C GLN A 156 1.63 4.05 20.53
N PHE A 157 1.37 3.40 19.40
CA PHE A 157 0.08 3.42 18.72
C PHE A 157 -0.69 2.13 18.95
N SER A 158 -2.02 2.25 19.03
CA SER A 158 -2.94 1.13 19.11
C SER A 158 -4.02 1.26 18.03
N PRO A 159 -4.67 0.14 17.64
CA PRO A 159 -5.76 0.18 16.68
C PRO A 159 -6.93 0.97 17.28
N MET A 160 -7.35 2.03 16.60
CA MET A 160 -8.41 2.94 17.09
C MET A 160 -9.72 2.74 16.34
N LYS A 161 -9.66 2.80 15.02
CA LYS A 161 -10.85 2.77 14.16
C LYS A 161 -10.63 1.85 12.97
N ARG A 162 -11.64 1.06 12.66
CA ARG A 162 -11.66 0.26 11.43
C ARG A 162 -12.08 1.16 10.27
N LYS A 163 -11.22 1.27 9.25
CA LYS A 163 -11.51 2.07 8.04
C LYS A 163 -12.54 1.36 7.16
N ASN A 164 -12.43 0.03 7.04
CA ASN A 164 -13.31 -0.77 6.19
C ASN A 164 -13.58 -2.14 6.84
N LYS A 165 -14.86 -2.50 7.03
CA LYS A 165 -15.28 -3.79 7.60
C LYS A 165 -14.85 -4.99 6.73
N PHE A 166 -14.76 -4.82 5.41
CA PHE A 166 -14.49 -5.92 4.47
C PHE A 166 -12.99 -6.19 4.28
N GLN A 167 -12.15 -5.19 4.47
CA GLN A 167 -10.72 -5.30 4.18
C GLN A 167 -9.84 -5.44 5.43
N ASN A 168 -10.42 -5.43 6.63
CA ASN A 168 -9.70 -5.49 7.91
C ASN A 168 -8.58 -4.44 8.05
N ILE A 169 -8.80 -3.24 7.47
CA ILE A 169 -7.87 -2.11 7.56
C ILE A 169 -8.23 -1.26 8.78
N TYR A 170 -7.23 -0.94 9.60
CA TYR A 170 -7.37 -0.10 10.79
C TYR A 170 -6.49 1.14 10.70
N TRP A 171 -6.95 2.19 11.37
CA TRP A 171 -6.16 3.35 11.75
C TRP A 171 -5.48 3.08 13.10
N TYR A 172 -4.16 3.23 13.13
CA TYR A 172 -3.34 3.10 14.33
C TYR A 172 -2.80 4.47 14.70
N SER A 173 -3.07 4.92 15.93
CA SER A 173 -2.60 6.20 16.48
C SER A 173 -2.60 6.15 18.01
N ASN A 174 -2.07 7.20 18.66
CA ASN A 174 -2.30 7.43 20.07
C ASN A 174 -3.62 8.23 20.24
N GLY A 175 -4.45 7.87 21.23
CA GLY A 175 -5.81 8.42 21.39
C GLY A 175 -5.90 9.95 21.55
N HIS A 176 -4.78 10.64 21.75
CA HIS A 176 -4.70 12.11 21.87
C HIS A 176 -4.86 12.87 20.55
N GLN A 177 -4.79 12.22 19.38
CA GLN A 177 -4.87 12.90 18.06
C GLN A 177 -6.18 12.66 17.30
N VAL A 178 -7.20 12.09 17.95
CA VAL A 178 -8.46 11.70 17.29
C VAL A 178 -9.34 12.90 16.93
N GLN A 179 -9.23 14.04 17.63
CA GLN A 179 -10.18 15.15 17.47
C GLN A 179 -9.92 16.03 16.23
N ASN A 180 -8.68 16.14 15.74
CA ASN A 180 -8.34 17.06 14.63
C ASN A 180 -8.35 16.41 13.23
N ASN A 181 -8.52 15.09 13.14
CA ASN A 181 -8.49 14.35 11.86
C ASN A 181 -9.86 13.86 11.38
N ILE A 182 -10.93 14.08 12.16
CA ILE A 182 -12.30 13.71 11.77
C ILE A 182 -12.76 14.54 10.55
N ASP A 183 -12.26 15.77 10.39
CA ASP A 183 -12.59 16.61 9.25
C ASP A 183 -11.94 16.16 7.93
N HIS A 184 -10.76 15.53 7.99
CA HIS A 184 -10.09 15.00 6.80
C HIS A 184 -10.73 13.72 6.25
N MET A 185 -11.48 12.96 7.07
CA MET A 185 -12.24 11.78 6.61
C MET A 185 -13.56 12.15 5.91
N ASN A 186 -14.09 13.36 6.12
CA ASN A 186 -15.31 13.81 5.46
C ASN A 186 -15.06 14.39 4.06
N HIS A 187 -13.86 14.89 3.77
CA HIS A 187 -13.54 15.42 2.43
C HIS A 187 -13.45 14.33 1.34
N ASP A 188 -13.05 13.10 1.68
CA ASP A 188 -13.06 11.96 0.75
C ASP A 188 -14.48 11.38 0.52
N LYS A 189 -15.48 11.85 1.27
CA LYS A 189 -16.91 11.49 1.08
C LYS A 189 -17.72 12.55 0.32
N LEU A 190 -17.09 13.67 -0.10
CA LEU A 190 -17.79 14.79 -0.73
C LEU A 190 -17.53 14.96 -2.24
N ILE A 191 -17.07 13.93 -2.94
CA ILE A 191 -17.16 13.86 -4.41
C ILE A 191 -18.26 12.87 -4.81
N ASN A 192 -19.50 13.25 -4.47
CA ASN A 192 -20.72 13.14 -5.28
C ASN A 192 -21.94 13.21 -4.36
N PRO A 193 -22.82 14.18 -4.62
CA PRO A 193 -24.19 13.83 -4.92
C PRO A 193 -24.48 14.21 -6.37
N VAL A 194 -25.06 13.23 -7.05
CA VAL A 194 -25.89 13.40 -8.26
C VAL A 194 -26.71 14.68 -8.17
N ASN A 195 -26.66 15.49 -9.23
CA ASN A 195 -27.79 16.33 -9.69
C ASN A 195 -27.47 16.96 -11.06
N LYS A 196 -27.86 16.27 -12.14
CA LYS A 196 -28.95 16.64 -13.04
C LYS A 196 -29.22 15.52 -14.03
#